data_AF-A0A1H9URL5-F1
#
_entry.id   AF-A0A1H9URL5-F1
#
_cell.length_a   1.000
_cell.length_b   1.000
_cell.length_c   1.000
_cell.angle_alpha   90.00
_cell.angle_beta   90.00
_cell.angle_gamma   90.00
#
_symmetry.space_group_name_H-M   'P 1'
#
loop_
_entity.id
_entity.type
_entity.pdbx_description
1 polymer ?
#
loop_
_entity_poly.entity_id
_entity_poly.type
_entity_poly.pdbx_seq_one_letter_code
_entity_poly.pdbx_strand_id
1 'polypeptide(L)' 'MNNFPSLPNKKSIIDLTDEKAQHYWAARLGTTIEGLKSAIRACQSMEAEEVQAYIQDSARTRKLWAADRAHLFG' A
#
# COMPACT_ATOMS: atom_id res chain seq x y z
N MET A 1 -13.70 3.03 -13.02
CA MET A 1 -12.69 3.80 -12.25
C MET A 1 -12.80 3.41 -10.78
N ASN A 2 -11.74 2.90 -10.16
CA ASN A 2 -11.71 2.70 -8.70
C ASN A 2 -11.32 4.03 -8.06
N ASN A 3 -12.30 4.70 -7.47
CA ASN A 3 -12.12 5.96 -6.76
C ASN A 3 -11.53 5.64 -5.39
N PHE A 4 -10.21 5.77 -5.23
CA PHE A 4 -9.58 5.62 -3.93
C PHE A 4 -9.91 6.88 -3.11
N PRO A 5 -10.62 6.77 -1.98
CA PRO A 5 -10.90 7.93 -1.15
C PRO A 5 -9.57 8.56 -0.72
N SER A 6 -9.36 9.82 -1.08
CA SER A 6 -8.22 10.61 -0.62
C SER A 6 -8.17 10.55 0.91
N LEU A 7 -7.02 10.16 1.47
CA LEU A 7 -6.87 10.14 2.92
C LEU A 7 -7.14 11.57 3.44
N PRO A 8 -8.08 11.76 4.38
CA PRO A 8 -8.26 13.05 5.02
C PRO A 8 -6.93 13.42 5.69
N ASN A 9 -6.51 14.68 5.52
CA ASN A 9 -5.23 15.28 5.94
C ASN A 9 -5.02 15.34 7.48
N LYS A 10 -5.63 14.41 8.22
CA LYS A 10 -5.40 14.16 9.63
C LYS A 10 -4.41 13.01 9.71
N LYS A 11 -3.20 13.30 10.21
CA LYS A 11 -2.20 12.28 10.57
C LYS A 11 -2.90 11.13 11.28
N SER A 12 -3.05 10.01 10.58
CA SER A 12 -3.75 8.85 11.07
C SER A 12 -2.71 7.78 11.37
N ILE A 13 -2.70 7.34 12.62
CA ILE A 13 -1.80 6.30 13.11
C ILE A 13 -2.44 4.95 12.78
N ILE A 14 -1.68 4.07 12.12
CA ILE A 14 -2.13 2.72 11.79
C ILE A 14 -1.96 1.81 13.00
N ASP A 15 -3.04 1.46 13.71
CA ASP A 15 -2.99 0.42 14.72
C ASP A 15 -3.23 -0.97 14.10
N LEU A 16 -2.30 -1.92 14.31
CA LEU A 16 -2.41 -3.32 13.85
C LEU A 16 -2.64 -4.33 15.00
N THR A 17 -2.96 -3.85 16.21
CA THR A 17 -3.14 -4.70 17.40
C THR A 17 -4.19 -5.79 17.24
N ASP A 18 -5.24 -5.55 16.44
CA ASP A 18 -6.32 -6.51 16.18
C ASP A 18 -6.45 -6.87 14.69
N GLU A 19 -6.92 -8.08 14.42
CA GLU A 19 -7.18 -8.60 13.08
C GLU A 19 -8.15 -7.69 12.30
N LYS A 20 -9.21 -7.18 12.93
CA LYS A 20 -10.16 -6.26 12.27
C LYS A 20 -9.49 -4.97 11.82
N ALA A 21 -8.55 -4.45 12.59
CA ALA A 21 -7.81 -3.25 12.22
C ALA A 21 -6.89 -3.53 11.02
N GLN A 22 -6.22 -4.69 10.99
CA GLN A 22 -5.41 -5.12 9.84
C GLN A 22 -6.25 -5.22 8.56
N HIS A 23 -7.43 -5.84 8.63
CA HIS A 23 -8.36 -5.93 7.49
C HIS A 23 -8.86 -4.55 7.05
N TYR A 24 -9.23 -3.69 8.00
CA TYR A 24 -9.69 -2.33 7.71
C TYR A 24 -8.64 -1.52 6.95
N TRP A 25 -7.40 -1.49 7.46
CA TRP A 25 -6.33 -0.72 6.84
C TRP A 25 -5.89 -1.29 5.50
N ALA A 26 -5.83 -2.62 5.36
CA ALA A 26 -5.54 -3.27 4.10
C ALA A 26 -6.57 -2.90 3.02
N ALA A 27 -7.87 -2.98 3.35
CA ALA A 27 -8.94 -2.59 2.45
C ALA A 27 -8.90 -1.08 2.13
N ARG A 28 -8.67 -0.22 3.13
CA ARG A 28 -8.62 1.23 2.97
C ARG A 28 -7.47 1.70 2.08
N LEU A 29 -6.30 1.04 2.19
CA LEU A 29 -5.10 1.35 1.40
C LEU A 29 -5.05 0.60 0.07
N GLY A 30 -6.02 -0.29 -0.21
CA GLY A 30 -6.08 -1.07 -1.45
C GLY A 30 -4.96 -2.11 -1.57
N THR A 31 -4.50 -2.69 -0.46
CA THR A 31 -3.44 -3.70 -0.41
C THR A 31 -3.93 -4.97 0.30
N THR A 32 -3.15 -6.06 0.22
CA THR A 32 -3.32 -7.22 1.09
C THR A 32 -2.75 -6.94 2.49
N ILE A 33 -3.18 -7.72 3.50
CA ILE A 33 -2.62 -7.65 4.86
C ILE A 33 -1.11 -7.87 4.85
N GLU A 34 -0.62 -8.81 4.04
CA GLU A 34 0.82 -9.06 3.91
C GLU A 34 1.54 -7.87 3.28
N GLY A 35 0.97 -7.25 2.24
CA GLY A 35 1.51 -6.03 1.65
C GLY A 35 1.55 -4.86 2.64
N LEU A 36 0.52 -4.73 3.48
CA LEU A 36 0.48 -3.74 4.56
C LEU A 36 1.60 -3.98 5.59
N LYS A 37 1.77 -5.22 6.07
CA LYS A 37 2.84 -5.60 7.02
C LYS A 37 4.23 -5.36 6.43
N SER A 38 4.42 -5.67 5.15
CA SER A 38 5.69 -5.41 4.46
C SER A 38 5.97 -3.92 4.31
N ALA A 39 4.96 -3.11 3.99
CA ALA A 39 5.11 -1.67 3.82
C ALA A 39 5.47 -0.99 5.16
N ILE A 40 4.80 -1.37 6.26
CA ILE A 40 5.12 -0.85 7.60
C ILE A 40 6.55 -1.19 8.02
N ARG A 41 7.03 -2.41 7.72
CA ARG A 41 8.43 -2.79 7.95
C ARG A 41 9.42 -1.96 7.13
N ALA A 42 9.05 -1.60 5.90
CA ALA A 42 9.89 -0.78 5.02
C ALA A 42 9.94 0.69 5.47
N CYS A 43 8.82 1.23 5.97
CA CYS A 43 8.74 2.62 6.41
C CYS A 43 9.33 2.87 7.80
N GLN A 44 9.58 1.83 8.63
CA GLN A 44 10.03 1.92 10.03
C GLN A 44 9.15 2.78 10.98
N SER A 45 8.18 3.52 10.42
CA SER A 45 7.26 4.48 11.00
C SER A 45 5.82 4.08 10.64
N MET A 46 4.87 4.46 11.50
CA MET A 46 3.47 3.99 11.46
C MET A 46 2.50 5.06 10.94
N GLU A 47 3.02 6.13 10.30
CA GLU A 47 2.18 7.13 9.64
C GLU A 47 1.59 6.57 8.34
N ALA A 48 0.27 6.69 8.19
CA ALA A 48 -0.45 6.10 7.05
C ALA A 48 -0.02 6.66 5.68
N GLU A 49 0.41 7.91 5.62
CA GLU A 49 0.81 8.58 4.37
C GLU A 49 2.10 7.98 3.81
N GLU A 50 3.10 7.73 4.66
CA GLU A 50 4.38 7.10 4.29
C GLU A 50 4.14 5.68 3.76
N VAL A 51 3.30 4.91 4.46
CA VAL A 51 2.92 3.55 4.07
C VAL A 51 2.17 3.54 2.74
N GLN A 52 1.24 4.48 2.53
CA GLN A 52 0.51 4.59 1.27
C GLN A 52 1.46 4.93 0.11
N ALA A 53 2.38 5.87 0.31
CA ALA A 53 3.35 6.24 -0.70
C ALA A 53 4.23 5.04 -1.12
N TYR A 54 4.72 4.26 -0.15
CA TYR A 54 5.50 3.05 -0.43
C TYR A 54 4.69 1.98 -1.19
N ILE A 55 3.42 1.77 -0.81
CA ILE A 55 2.54 0.81 -1.50
C ILE A 55 2.31 1.24 -2.95
N GLN A 56 2.10 2.53 -3.20
CA GLN A 56 1.90 3.06 -4.55
C GLN A 56 3.17 2.94 -5.40
N ASP A 57 4.33 3.29 -4.85
CA ASP A 57 5.61 3.18 -5.55
C ASP A 57 5.96 1.72 -5.89
N SER A 58 5.78 0.80 -4.94
CA SER A 58 5.97 -0.64 -5.16
C SER A 58 4.97 -1.25 -6.15
N ALA A 59 3.76 -0.69 -6.27
CA ALA A 59 2.81 -1.10 -7.30
C ALA A 59 3.21 -0.58 -8.69
N ARG A 60 3.76 0.65 -8.76
CA ARG A 60 4.22 1.27 -10.00
C ARG A 60 5.44 0.54 -10.58
N THR A 61 6.45 0.27 -9.75
CA THR A 61 7.66 -0.47 -10.16
C THR A 61 7.33 -1.87 -10.70
N ARG A 62 6.41 -2.60 -10.05
CA ARG A 62 5.92 -3.89 -10.55
C ARG A 62 5.21 -3.79 -11.91
N LYS A 63 4.42 -2.74 -12.14
CA LYS A 63 3.76 -2.52 -13.44
C LYS A 63 4.75 -2.18 -14.55
N LEU A 64 5.78 -1.38 -14.25
CA LEU A 64 6.83 -1.05 -15.22
C LEU A 64 7.61 -2.31 -15.62
N TRP A 65 8.00 -3.14 -14.65
CA TRP A 65 8.70 -4.41 -14.95
C TRP A 65 7.82 -5.42 -15.69
N ALA A 66 6.51 -5.44 -15.42
CA ALA A 66 5.57 -6.28 -16.17
C ALA A 66 5.38 -5.79 -17.63
N ALA A 67 5.36 -4.47 -17.85
CA ALA A 67 5.25 -3.88 -19.18
C ALA A 67 6.52 -4.10 -20.02
N ASP A 68 7.71 -3.90 -19.42
CA ASP A 68 8.99 -4.14 -20.10
C ASP A 68 9.19 -5.63 -20.43
N ARG A 69 8.78 -6.54 -19.54
CA ARG A 69 8.88 -7.98 -19.78
C ARG A 69 7.96 -8.47 -20.91
N ALA A 70 6.81 -7.82 -21.13
CA ALA A 70 5.91 -8.16 -22.24
C ALA A 70 6.45 -7.70 -23.62
N HIS A 71 7.30 -6.67 -23.65
CA HIS A 71 7.90 -6.17 -24.89
C HIS A 71 9.16 -6.95 -25.31
N LEU A 72 9.88 -7.55 -24.37
CA LEU A 72 11.14 -8.27 -24.64
C LEU A 72 10.96 -9.77 -24.97
N PHE A 73 9.81 -10.36 -24.70
CA PHE A 73 9.54 -11.79 -24.95
C PHE A 73 8.25 -12.05 -25.76
N GLY A 74 7.76 -11.04 -26.48
CA GLY A 74 6.62 -11.14 -27.41
C GLY A 74 7.05 -11.53 -28.82
#